data_AF-A0A954EB48-F1
#
_entry.id   AF-A0A954EB48-F1
#
_cell.length_a   1.000
_cell.length_b   1.000
_cell.length_c   1.000
_cell.angle_alpha   90.00
_cell.angle_beta   90.00
_cell.angle_gamma   90.00
#
_symmetry.space_group_name_H-M   'P 1'
#
loop_
_entity.id
_entity.type
_entity.pdbx_description
1 polymer ?
#
loop_
_entity_poly.entity_id
_entity_poly.type
_entity_poly.pdbx_seq_one_letter_code
_entity_poly.pdbx_strand_id
1 'polypeptide(L)'
;MSHRKKTLGHPQQVRHQIAIEAARLIARGKVRNLRTARTRAMRWLSQQRLTGDHVPSQEEIMVELQQLLDQHQSTHQTESPAETGVEESSPEELDGRDWAVLFAPLLHALGAVRRNSQEHPEGDVLYHVLQVCQLGQDLHPWDTEFQWACLLHEIGYAVDPGNPQQAATRALHGYVTDRIQFLIENLPDAHRFLRGETTARSLRKHPDFEYLLDLARCDLQGRVAGKDVPTLEAILEELCDRELEWEEDSESEL
;
A
#
# COMPACT_ATOMS: atom_id res chain seq x y z
N MET A 1 -10.75 33.91 -8.14
CA MET A 1 -10.30 33.62 -6.75
C MET A 1 -9.19 32.57 -6.85
N SER A 2 -7.95 33.00 -6.60
CA SER A 2 -6.74 32.22 -6.79
C SER A 2 -6.65 31.11 -5.73
N HIS A 3 -6.68 29.84 -6.16
CA HIS A 3 -6.43 28.71 -5.27
C HIS A 3 -4.92 28.70 -4.96
N ARG A 4 -4.55 29.20 -3.78
CA ARG A 4 -3.17 29.09 -3.27
C ARG A 4 -2.81 27.61 -3.18
N LYS A 5 -1.94 27.17 -4.08
CA LYS A 5 -1.21 25.90 -3.98
C LYS A 5 -0.49 25.90 -2.64
N LYS A 6 -0.76 24.93 -1.75
CA LYS A 6 0.13 24.66 -0.61
C LYS A 6 1.41 24.09 -1.22
N THR A 7 2.44 24.91 -1.33
CA THR A 7 3.81 24.45 -1.54
C THR A 7 4.19 23.53 -0.39
N LEU A 8 4.73 22.33 -0.70
CA LEU A 8 5.37 21.47 0.30
C LEU A 8 6.34 22.32 1.14
N GLY A 9 6.49 21.97 2.42
CA GLY A 9 7.66 22.40 3.17
C GLY A 9 8.95 21.95 2.47
N HIS A 10 10.10 22.45 2.90
CA HIS A 10 11.38 22.03 2.31
C HIS A 10 11.47 20.49 2.31
N PRO A 11 11.92 19.79 1.25
CA PRO A 11 11.89 18.31 1.17
C PRO A 11 12.43 17.59 2.41
N GLN A 12 13.54 18.09 2.95
CA GLN A 12 14.14 17.66 4.22
C GLN A 12 13.20 17.74 5.43
N GLN A 13 12.35 18.78 5.53
CA GLN A 13 11.39 18.93 6.63
C GLN A 13 10.27 17.89 6.54
N VAL A 14 9.79 17.62 5.34
CA VAL A 14 8.77 16.59 5.10
C VAL A 14 9.36 15.20 5.37
N ARG A 15 10.58 14.93 4.92
CA ARG A 15 11.32 13.70 5.19
C ARG A 15 11.51 13.43 6.68
N HIS A 16 12.00 14.42 7.41
CA HIS A 16 12.16 14.35 8.87
C HIS A 16 10.81 14.12 9.58
N GLN A 17 9.74 14.76 9.11
CA GLN A 17 8.40 14.55 9.66
C GLN A 17 7.89 13.11 9.45
N ILE A 18 8.20 12.49 8.30
CA ILE A 18 7.89 11.08 8.03
C ILE A 18 8.69 10.18 8.98
N ALA A 19 9.98 10.48 9.21
CA ALA A 19 10.82 9.71 10.14
C ALA A 19 10.25 9.71 11.56
N ILE A 20 9.82 10.87 12.08
CA ILE A 20 9.20 11.00 13.40
C ILE A 20 7.92 10.17 13.51
N GLU A 21 7.05 10.23 12.50
CA GLU A 21 5.79 9.47 12.53
C GLU A 21 6.02 7.96 12.41
N ALA A 22 7.02 7.53 11.62
CA ALA A 22 7.42 6.12 11.53
C ALA A 22 7.92 5.62 12.89
N ALA A 23 8.82 6.38 13.54
CA ALA A 23 9.31 6.07 14.87
C ALA A 23 8.19 5.98 15.91
N ARG A 24 7.18 6.87 15.85
CA ARG A 24 6.02 6.83 16.74
C ARG A 24 5.15 5.59 16.56
N LEU A 25 4.99 5.09 15.34
CA LEU A 25 4.23 3.86 15.08
C LEU A 25 4.91 2.65 15.74
N ILE A 26 6.24 2.61 15.69
CA ILE A 26 7.06 1.56 16.30
C ILE A 26 7.03 1.67 17.82
N ALA A 27 7.30 2.86 18.38
CA ALA A 27 7.33 3.08 19.82
C ALA A 27 5.99 2.74 20.51
N ARG A 28 4.87 2.89 19.79
CA ARG A 28 3.52 2.55 20.28
C ARG A 28 3.13 1.09 20.07
N GLY A 29 4.02 0.27 19.51
CA GLY A 29 3.75 -1.13 19.18
C GLY A 29 2.69 -1.35 18.09
N LYS A 30 2.38 -0.32 17.29
CA LYS A 30 1.38 -0.40 16.21
C LYS A 30 1.91 -1.07 14.94
N VAL A 31 3.23 -1.09 14.80
CA VAL A 31 3.98 -1.68 13.71
C VAL A 31 5.31 -2.15 14.30
N ARG A 32 5.80 -3.32 13.91
CA ARG A 32 7.10 -3.83 14.39
C ARG A 32 8.22 -3.68 13.35
N ASN A 33 7.87 -3.54 12.08
CA ASN A 33 8.80 -3.35 10.96
C ASN A 33 9.00 -1.86 10.59
N LEU A 34 10.25 -1.42 10.44
CA LEU A 34 10.66 -0.06 10.04
C LEU A 34 10.11 0.35 8.67
N ARG A 35 10.11 -0.57 7.70
CA ARG A 35 9.56 -0.39 6.35
C ARG A 35 8.07 -0.08 6.42
N THR A 36 7.31 -0.92 7.11
CA THR A 36 5.85 -0.75 7.29
C THR A 36 5.54 0.54 8.04
N ALA A 37 6.37 0.91 9.03
CA ALA A 37 6.21 2.15 9.78
C ALA A 37 6.49 3.38 8.90
N ARG A 38 7.52 3.33 8.06
CA ARG A 38 7.85 4.35 7.06
C ARG A 38 6.72 4.52 6.05
N THR A 39 6.26 3.44 5.43
CA THR A 39 5.16 3.49 4.45
C THR A 39 3.87 4.03 5.09
N ARG A 40 3.55 3.60 6.31
CA ARG A 40 2.41 4.13 7.07
C ARG A 40 2.58 5.61 7.45
N ALA A 41 3.79 6.06 7.74
CA ALA A 41 4.09 7.46 8.05
C ALA A 41 4.01 8.36 6.80
N MET A 42 4.48 7.86 5.65
CA MET A 42 4.39 8.57 4.36
C MET A 42 2.93 8.86 3.98
N ARG A 43 2.01 7.92 4.27
CA ARG A 43 0.55 8.08 4.03
C ARG A 43 -0.07 9.28 4.73
N TRP A 44 0.45 9.65 5.90
CA TRP A 44 -0.06 10.81 6.62
C TRP A 44 0.18 12.12 5.85
N LEU A 45 1.21 12.16 4.99
CA LEU A 45 1.62 13.35 4.23
C LEU A 45 1.25 13.29 2.74
N SER A 46 0.72 12.16 2.28
CA SER A 46 0.56 11.85 0.86
C SER A 46 -0.64 12.51 0.16
N GLN A 47 -1.38 13.37 0.87
CA GLN A 47 -2.22 14.41 0.24
C GLN A 47 -1.40 15.44 -0.57
N GLN A 48 -0.08 15.30 -0.61
CA GLN A 48 0.87 16.11 -1.36
C GLN A 48 1.74 15.19 -2.23
N ARG A 49 2.14 15.64 -3.43
CA ARG A 49 3.01 14.86 -4.33
C ARG A 49 4.40 14.66 -3.69
N LEU A 50 4.63 13.49 -3.11
CA LEU A 50 5.93 13.08 -2.59
C LEU A 50 6.80 12.55 -3.75
N THR A 51 8.01 13.08 -3.87
CA THR A 51 9.11 12.51 -4.67
C THR A 51 10.06 11.71 -3.76
N GLY A 52 10.99 10.93 -4.34
CA GLY A 52 11.98 10.15 -3.58
C GLY A 52 12.75 10.96 -2.52
N ASP A 53 12.97 12.26 -2.73
CA ASP A 53 13.64 13.17 -1.77
C ASP A 53 12.94 13.31 -0.41
N HIS A 54 11.68 12.90 -0.33
CA HIS A 54 10.86 12.99 0.89
C HIS A 54 10.88 11.68 1.70
N VAL A 55 11.49 10.63 1.19
CA VAL A 55 11.52 9.30 1.82
C VAL A 55 12.65 9.27 2.84
N PRO A 56 12.39 8.99 4.14
CA PRO A 56 13.45 8.91 5.13
C PRO A 56 14.20 7.57 5.04
N SER A 57 15.49 7.61 5.38
CA SER A 57 16.31 6.41 5.52
C SER A 57 15.97 5.66 6.81
N GLN A 58 16.44 4.41 6.90
CA GLN A 58 16.31 3.61 8.13
C GLN A 58 17.05 4.28 9.31
N GLU A 59 18.25 4.81 9.05
CA GLU A 59 19.05 5.58 10.02
C GLU A 59 18.24 6.75 10.59
N GLU A 60 17.58 7.54 9.74
CA GLU A 60 16.76 8.68 10.15
C GLU A 60 15.59 8.24 11.05
N ILE A 61 14.94 7.11 10.76
CA ILE A 61 13.86 6.57 11.60
C ILE A 61 14.38 6.04 12.94
N MET A 62 15.53 5.36 12.92
CA MET A 62 16.15 4.81 14.13
C MET A 62 16.65 5.90 15.07
N VAL A 63 17.21 7.00 14.54
CA VAL A 63 17.59 8.18 15.32
C VAL A 63 16.37 8.76 16.05
N GLU A 64 15.24 8.93 15.35
CA GLU A 64 14.01 9.44 15.98
C GLU A 64 13.42 8.45 17.00
N LEU A 65 13.49 7.14 16.71
CA LEU A 65 13.03 6.11 17.63
C LEU A 65 13.85 6.11 18.92
N GLN A 66 15.18 6.20 18.81
CA GLN A 66 16.06 6.28 19.97
C GLN A 66 15.78 7.53 20.80
N GLN A 67 15.61 8.69 20.15
CA GLN A 67 15.24 9.94 20.85
C GLN A 67 13.90 9.81 21.59
N LEU A 68 12.90 9.16 21.00
CA LEU A 68 11.61 8.92 21.65
C LEU A 68 11.73 7.99 22.86
N LEU A 69 12.53 6.93 22.76
CA LEU A 69 12.79 6.00 23.85
C LEU A 69 13.56 6.66 24.99
N ASP A 70 14.58 7.47 24.70
CA ASP A 70 15.36 8.21 25.69
C ASP A 70 14.51 9.24 26.44
N GLN A 71 13.58 9.90 25.73
CA GLN A 71 12.59 10.80 26.34
C GLN A 71 11.66 10.05 27.31
N HIS A 72 11.30 8.81 27.01
CA HIS A 72 10.45 7.97 27.88
C HIS A 72 11.22 7.37 29.06
N GLN A 73 12.51 7.02 28.88
CA GLN A 73 13.39 6.58 29.96
C GLN A 73 13.70 7.71 30.95
N SER A 74 13.81 8.94 30.47
CA SER A 74 14.01 10.12 31.33
C SER A 74 12.77 10.46 32.19
N THR A 75 11.57 9.99 31.81
CA THR A 75 10.35 10.17 32.60
C THR A 75 10.09 9.06 33.63
N HIS A 76 10.79 7.92 33.55
CA HIS A 76 10.57 6.77 34.43
C HIS A 76 11.88 6.22 35.02
N GLN A 77 12.56 7.03 35.85
CA GLN A 77 13.30 6.46 36.97
C GLN A 77 12.30 6.24 38.12
N THR A 78 11.63 5.08 38.18
CA THR A 78 11.36 4.28 39.40
C THR A 78 10.63 2.99 38.97
N GLU A 79 11.21 1.84 39.35
CA GLU A 79 10.65 0.47 39.45
C GLU A 79 10.72 -0.49 38.23
N SER A 80 11.65 -1.43 38.36
CA SER A 80 11.71 -2.77 37.73
C SER A 80 10.58 -3.66 38.31
N PRO A 81 10.01 -4.66 37.60
CA PRO A 81 10.65 -5.99 37.61
C PRO A 81 10.42 -6.93 36.40
N ALA A 82 11.38 -7.86 36.29
CA ALA A 82 11.23 -9.29 36.00
C ALA A 82 10.80 -9.78 34.59
N GLU A 83 11.78 -10.49 34.00
CA GLU A 83 11.68 -11.45 32.91
C GLU A 83 10.58 -12.49 33.12
N THR A 84 9.78 -12.70 32.08
CA THR A 84 9.20 -14.01 31.75
C THR A 84 9.26 -14.19 30.24
N GLY A 85 10.20 -15.03 29.82
CA GLY A 85 10.29 -15.51 28.45
C GLY A 85 9.08 -16.38 28.12
N VAL A 86 8.28 -15.88 27.20
CA VAL A 86 7.52 -16.72 26.27
C VAL A 86 8.00 -16.27 24.90
N GLU A 87 8.87 -17.07 24.28
CA GLU A 87 9.13 -17.00 22.85
C GLU A 87 7.85 -17.45 22.16
N GLU A 88 6.90 -16.52 22.04
CA GLU A 88 5.79 -16.63 21.11
C GLU A 88 6.42 -16.43 19.73
N SER A 89 6.65 -17.54 19.02
CA SER A 89 7.04 -17.56 17.61
C SER A 89 6.19 -16.54 16.86
N SER A 90 6.83 -15.46 16.43
CA SER A 90 6.17 -14.35 15.74
C SER A 90 5.48 -14.86 14.48
N PRO A 91 4.25 -14.45 14.17
CA PRO A 91 3.80 -14.45 12.79
C PRO A 91 4.76 -13.51 12.05
N GLU A 92 5.63 -14.06 11.21
CA GLU A 92 6.42 -13.26 10.26
C GLU A 92 5.41 -12.51 9.38
N GLU A 93 5.39 -11.17 9.47
CA GLU A 93 4.58 -10.33 8.59
C GLU A 93 5.15 -10.49 7.18
N LEU A 94 4.36 -11.05 6.25
CA LEU A 94 4.77 -11.25 4.86
C LEU A 94 5.09 -9.91 4.19
N ASP A 95 6.18 -9.89 3.40
CA ASP A 95 6.57 -8.74 2.57
C ASP A 95 6.11 -8.89 1.11
N GLY A 96 6.50 -7.98 0.22
CA GLY A 96 6.07 -8.02 -1.18
C GLY A 96 6.65 -9.20 -1.97
N ARG A 97 7.82 -9.76 -1.60
CA ARG A 97 8.31 -11.00 -2.21
C ARG A 97 7.47 -12.19 -1.79
N ASP A 98 7.12 -12.26 -0.52
CA ASP A 98 6.20 -13.28 -0.02
C ASP A 98 4.82 -13.17 -0.68
N TRP A 99 4.30 -11.94 -0.85
CA TRP A 99 3.05 -11.69 -1.57
C TRP A 99 3.14 -12.10 -3.04
N ALA A 100 4.25 -11.83 -3.71
CA ALA A 100 4.46 -12.24 -5.10
C ALA A 100 4.37 -13.76 -5.24
N VAL A 101 5.06 -14.51 -4.37
CA VAL A 101 5.01 -15.98 -4.36
C VAL A 101 3.60 -16.48 -4.03
N LEU A 102 2.96 -15.90 -3.02
CA LEU A 102 1.65 -16.32 -2.54
C LEU A 102 0.54 -16.10 -3.57
N PHE A 103 0.54 -14.94 -4.24
CA PHE A 103 -0.57 -14.53 -5.11
C PHE A 103 -0.33 -14.78 -6.60
N ALA A 104 0.90 -15.02 -7.05
CA ALA A 104 1.19 -15.29 -8.46
C ALA A 104 0.31 -16.39 -9.10
N PRO A 105 0.06 -17.55 -8.46
CA PRO A 105 -0.80 -18.57 -9.05
C PRO A 105 -2.24 -18.09 -9.29
N LEU A 106 -2.77 -17.28 -8.37
CA LEU A 106 -4.11 -16.69 -8.49
C LEU A 106 -4.14 -15.61 -9.57
N LEU A 107 -3.11 -14.75 -9.65
CA LEU A 107 -2.97 -13.73 -10.68
C LEU A 107 -2.90 -14.36 -12.08
N HIS A 108 -2.13 -15.44 -12.26
CA HIS A 108 -2.10 -16.19 -13.52
C HIS A 108 -3.47 -16.77 -13.90
N ALA A 109 -4.22 -17.29 -12.93
CA ALA A 109 -5.54 -17.86 -13.17
C ALA A 109 -6.56 -16.83 -13.70
N LEU A 110 -6.37 -15.53 -13.42
CA LEU A 110 -7.22 -14.45 -13.95
C LEU A 110 -7.19 -14.37 -15.48
N GLY A 111 -6.12 -14.84 -16.13
CA GLY A 111 -6.02 -14.85 -17.60
C GLY A 111 -7.01 -15.80 -18.29
N ALA A 112 -7.57 -16.76 -17.55
CA ALA A 112 -8.63 -17.65 -18.03
C ALA A 112 -10.05 -17.09 -17.78
N VAL A 113 -10.18 -16.01 -17.00
CA VAL A 113 -11.47 -15.44 -16.60
C VAL A 113 -11.83 -14.31 -17.56
N ARG A 114 -13.00 -14.39 -18.19
CA ARG A 114 -13.55 -13.32 -19.04
C ARG A 114 -14.77 -12.69 -18.40
N ARG A 115 -14.87 -11.36 -18.50
CA ARG A 115 -16.03 -10.58 -18.08
C ARG A 115 -16.89 -10.22 -19.30
N ASN A 116 -18.00 -9.52 -19.04
CA ASN A 116 -18.89 -9.04 -20.10
C ASN A 116 -18.14 -8.10 -21.05
N SER A 117 -18.04 -8.45 -22.33
CA SER A 117 -17.29 -7.68 -23.33
C SER A 117 -17.83 -6.28 -23.62
N GLN A 118 -19.09 -5.98 -23.24
CA GLN A 118 -19.65 -4.62 -23.36
C GLN A 118 -19.09 -3.69 -22.28
N GLU A 119 -18.84 -4.21 -21.08
CA GLU A 119 -18.33 -3.45 -19.95
C GLU A 119 -16.80 -3.56 -19.81
N HIS A 120 -16.24 -4.64 -20.35
CA HIS A 120 -14.83 -5.02 -20.34
C HIS A 120 -14.35 -5.38 -21.75
N PRO A 121 -14.23 -4.38 -22.65
CA PRO A 121 -13.78 -4.60 -24.03
C PRO A 121 -12.31 -5.06 -24.13
N GLU A 122 -11.53 -4.91 -23.05
CA GLU A 122 -10.12 -5.28 -22.97
C GLU A 122 -9.90 -6.80 -23.07
N GLY A 123 -10.81 -7.63 -22.54
CA GLY A 123 -10.71 -9.09 -22.63
C GLY A 123 -10.79 -9.79 -21.28
N ASP A 124 -9.73 -10.55 -20.95
CA ASP A 124 -9.65 -11.28 -19.69
C ASP A 124 -9.27 -10.41 -18.49
N VAL A 125 -9.51 -10.93 -17.28
CA VAL A 125 -9.33 -10.19 -16.03
C VAL A 125 -7.86 -9.90 -15.74
N LEU A 126 -6.93 -10.79 -16.11
CA LEU A 126 -5.50 -10.51 -15.93
C LEU A 126 -5.10 -9.31 -16.80
N TYR A 127 -5.50 -9.31 -18.07
CA TYR A 127 -5.21 -8.20 -18.98
C TYR A 127 -5.78 -6.87 -18.46
N HIS A 128 -6.99 -6.88 -17.88
CA HIS A 128 -7.55 -5.72 -17.19
C HIS A 128 -6.67 -5.25 -16.02
N VAL A 129 -6.30 -6.17 -15.12
CA VAL A 129 -5.47 -5.89 -13.96
C VAL A 129 -4.13 -5.27 -14.34
N LEU A 130 -3.47 -5.79 -15.40
CA LEU A 130 -2.20 -5.24 -15.89
C LEU A 130 -2.34 -3.77 -16.35
N GLN A 131 -3.48 -3.41 -16.97
CA GLN A 131 -3.75 -2.01 -17.33
C GLN A 131 -3.94 -1.12 -16.11
N VAL A 132 -4.65 -1.61 -15.10
CA VAL A 132 -4.89 -0.89 -13.83
C VAL A 132 -3.57 -0.71 -13.07
N CYS A 133 -2.71 -1.73 -13.02
CA CYS A 133 -1.38 -1.63 -12.44
C CYS A 133 -0.53 -0.55 -13.09
N GLN A 134 -0.44 -0.54 -14.43
CA GLN A 134 0.34 0.47 -15.14
C GLN A 134 -0.17 1.89 -14.83
N LEU A 135 -1.49 2.10 -14.83
CA LEU A 135 -2.07 3.40 -14.44
C LEU A 135 -1.78 3.75 -12.98
N GLY A 136 -1.79 2.77 -12.10
CA GLY A 136 -1.49 2.97 -10.68
C GLY A 136 -0.02 3.30 -10.43
N GLN A 137 0.90 2.66 -11.15
CA GLN A 137 2.33 2.97 -11.13
C GLN A 137 2.60 4.39 -11.65
N ASP A 138 1.95 4.79 -12.74
CA ASP A 138 2.07 6.16 -13.27
C ASP A 138 1.57 7.22 -12.29
N LEU A 139 0.48 6.92 -11.57
CA LEU A 139 -0.17 7.85 -10.66
C LEU A 139 0.54 7.94 -9.30
N HIS A 140 0.95 6.80 -8.75
CA HIS A 140 1.60 6.66 -7.44
C HIS A 140 2.85 5.75 -7.56
N PRO A 141 3.95 6.23 -8.18
CA PRO A 141 5.12 5.41 -8.52
C PRO A 141 5.90 4.87 -7.32
N TRP A 142 5.80 5.54 -6.18
CA TRP A 142 6.54 5.20 -4.95
C TRP A 142 5.65 4.57 -3.86
N ASP A 143 4.40 4.24 -4.21
CA ASP A 143 3.45 3.67 -3.25
C ASP A 143 3.21 2.19 -3.54
N THR A 144 4.12 1.35 -3.06
CA THR A 144 4.10 -0.11 -3.29
C THR A 144 2.79 -0.74 -2.84
N GLU A 145 2.23 -0.32 -1.70
CA GLU A 145 0.96 -0.88 -1.21
C GLU A 145 -0.24 -0.45 -2.07
N PHE A 146 -0.23 0.76 -2.64
CA PHE A 146 -1.23 1.14 -3.64
C PHE A 146 -1.08 0.32 -4.93
N GLN A 147 0.15 0.05 -5.36
CA GLN A 147 0.42 -0.75 -6.56
C GLN A 147 0.01 -2.22 -6.35
N TRP A 148 0.26 -2.80 -5.17
CA TRP A 148 -0.28 -4.10 -4.78
C TRP A 148 -1.80 -4.12 -4.74
N ALA A 149 -2.44 -3.04 -4.26
CA ALA A 149 -3.90 -2.93 -4.33
C ALA A 149 -4.40 -2.93 -5.78
N CYS A 150 -3.70 -2.25 -6.70
CA CYS A 150 -4.00 -2.31 -8.13
C CYS A 150 -3.83 -3.73 -8.69
N LEU A 151 -2.81 -4.47 -8.29
CA LEU A 151 -2.56 -5.83 -8.77
C LEU A 151 -3.58 -6.84 -8.22
N LEU A 152 -4.01 -6.66 -6.97
CA LEU A 152 -4.83 -7.64 -6.25
C LEU A 152 -6.33 -7.33 -6.25
N HIS A 153 -6.77 -6.17 -6.77
CA HIS A 153 -8.18 -5.74 -6.64
C HIS A 153 -9.21 -6.74 -7.19
N GLU A 154 -8.83 -7.54 -8.20
CA GLU A 154 -9.71 -8.52 -8.85
C GLU A 154 -9.34 -9.97 -8.52
N ILE A 155 -8.44 -10.20 -7.56
CA ILE A 155 -7.94 -11.54 -7.16
C ILE A 155 -9.08 -12.52 -6.82
N GLY A 156 -10.20 -11.99 -6.34
CA GLY A 156 -11.39 -12.76 -5.99
C GLY A 156 -11.98 -13.55 -7.15
N TYR A 157 -11.80 -13.10 -8.39
CA TYR A 157 -12.25 -13.84 -9.58
C TYR A 157 -11.49 -15.15 -9.80
N ALA A 158 -10.24 -15.26 -9.35
CA ALA A 158 -9.50 -16.52 -9.41
C ALA A 158 -9.98 -17.53 -8.36
N VAL A 159 -10.58 -17.05 -7.28
CA VAL A 159 -10.99 -17.86 -6.12
C VAL A 159 -12.45 -18.30 -6.24
N ASP A 160 -13.36 -17.35 -6.46
CA ASP A 160 -14.79 -17.60 -6.64
C ASP A 160 -15.40 -16.51 -7.54
N PRO A 161 -15.50 -16.77 -8.87
CA PRO A 161 -16.11 -15.85 -9.82
C PRO A 161 -17.59 -15.52 -9.52
N GLY A 162 -18.30 -16.36 -8.75
CA GLY A 162 -19.69 -16.14 -8.37
C GLY A 162 -19.85 -15.12 -7.24
N ASN A 163 -18.81 -14.92 -6.44
CA ASN A 163 -18.77 -13.94 -5.36
C ASN A 163 -17.36 -13.35 -5.16
N PRO A 164 -16.83 -12.64 -6.17
CA PRO A 164 -15.43 -12.24 -6.21
C PRO A 164 -15.07 -11.27 -5.08
N GLN A 165 -15.97 -10.36 -4.69
CA GLN A 165 -15.68 -9.41 -3.60
C GLN A 165 -15.43 -10.12 -2.27
N GLN A 166 -16.32 -11.04 -1.87
CA GLN A 166 -16.14 -11.78 -0.62
C GLN A 166 -14.98 -12.77 -0.72
N ALA A 167 -14.68 -13.27 -1.92
CA ALA A 167 -13.52 -14.12 -2.16
C ALA A 167 -12.20 -13.35 -1.97
N ALA A 168 -12.11 -12.13 -2.51
CA ALA A 168 -10.95 -11.26 -2.34
C ALA A 168 -10.71 -10.94 -0.86
N THR A 169 -11.76 -10.51 -0.14
CA THR A 169 -11.67 -10.25 1.32
C THR A 169 -11.07 -11.44 2.06
N ARG A 170 -11.59 -12.65 1.82
CA ARG A 170 -11.10 -13.87 2.50
C ARG A 170 -9.69 -14.26 2.09
N ALA A 171 -9.34 -14.11 0.81
CA ALA A 171 -8.04 -14.50 0.29
C ALA A 171 -6.91 -13.58 0.77
N LEU A 172 -7.22 -12.31 1.03
CA LEU A 172 -6.24 -11.29 1.40
C LEU A 172 -6.12 -11.06 2.91
N HIS A 173 -7.20 -11.31 3.66
CA HIS A 173 -7.27 -11.03 5.08
C HIS A 173 -6.15 -11.71 5.88
N GLY A 174 -5.34 -10.91 6.58
CA GLY A 174 -4.22 -11.38 7.41
C GLY A 174 -2.94 -11.68 6.63
N TYR A 175 -2.95 -11.59 5.30
CA TYR A 175 -1.76 -11.72 4.46
C TYR A 175 -1.24 -10.37 3.99
N VAL A 176 -2.14 -9.45 3.63
CA VAL A 176 -1.81 -8.09 3.21
C VAL A 176 -2.04 -7.09 4.35
N THR A 177 -1.54 -5.87 4.18
CA THR A 177 -1.76 -4.81 5.17
C THR A 177 -3.23 -4.34 5.21
N ASP A 178 -3.61 -3.74 6.34
CA ASP A 178 -4.93 -3.12 6.52
C ASP A 178 -5.31 -2.12 5.41
N ARG A 179 -4.33 -1.44 4.80
CA ARG A 179 -4.62 -0.48 3.73
C ARG A 179 -4.93 -1.17 2.43
N ILE A 180 -4.14 -2.17 2.03
CA ILE A 180 -4.42 -2.95 0.81
C ILE A 180 -5.82 -3.57 0.94
N GLN A 181 -6.10 -4.16 2.10
CA GLN A 181 -7.41 -4.68 2.45
C GLN A 181 -8.50 -3.60 2.30
N PHE A 182 -8.32 -2.43 2.93
CA PHE A 182 -9.28 -1.33 2.87
C PHE A 182 -9.54 -0.86 1.42
N LEU A 183 -8.50 -0.68 0.61
CA LEU A 183 -8.62 -0.19 -0.76
C LEU A 183 -9.45 -1.16 -1.63
N ILE A 184 -9.19 -2.46 -1.49
CA ILE A 184 -9.86 -3.49 -2.29
C ILE A 184 -11.31 -3.68 -1.81
N GLU A 185 -11.53 -3.81 -0.50
CA GLU A 185 -12.86 -4.06 0.07
C GLU A 185 -13.87 -2.94 -0.24
N ASN A 186 -13.40 -1.69 -0.26
CA ASN A 186 -14.24 -0.51 -0.41
C ASN A 186 -14.32 0.00 -1.87
N LEU A 187 -13.65 -0.68 -2.81
CA LEU A 187 -13.64 -0.31 -4.22
C LEU A 187 -15.05 -0.20 -4.83
N PRO A 188 -16.01 -1.11 -4.55
CA PRO A 188 -17.38 -0.96 -5.07
C PRO A 188 -18.08 0.31 -4.58
N ASP A 189 -17.89 0.71 -3.33
CA ASP A 189 -18.46 1.95 -2.80
C ASP A 189 -17.78 3.21 -3.37
N ALA A 190 -16.48 3.12 -3.68
CA ALA A 190 -15.75 4.16 -4.39
C ALA A 190 -16.32 4.38 -5.80
N HIS A 191 -16.58 3.30 -6.55
CA HIS A 191 -17.25 3.37 -7.85
C HIS A 191 -18.64 4.00 -7.76
N ARG A 192 -19.45 3.59 -6.79
CA ARG A 192 -20.77 4.20 -6.53
C ARG A 192 -20.66 5.69 -6.20
N PHE A 193 -19.64 6.08 -5.44
CA PHE A 193 -19.39 7.48 -5.11
C PHE A 193 -19.03 8.29 -6.37
N LEU A 194 -18.14 7.78 -7.22
CA LEU A 194 -17.76 8.44 -8.48
C LEU A 194 -18.95 8.62 -9.44
N ARG A 195 -19.91 7.69 -9.42
CA ARG A 195 -21.17 7.80 -10.18
C ARG A 195 -22.24 8.68 -9.51
N GLY A 196 -22.00 9.20 -8.31
CA GLY A 196 -22.95 10.01 -7.56
C GLY A 196 -24.10 9.21 -6.92
N GLU A 197 -23.97 7.88 -6.80
CA GLU A 197 -24.98 6.97 -6.26
C GLU A 197 -24.95 6.89 -4.72
N THR A 198 -23.88 7.39 -4.10
CA THR A 198 -23.72 7.44 -2.63
C THR A 198 -22.95 8.68 -2.21
N THR A 199 -23.16 9.13 -0.97
CA THR A 199 -22.39 10.24 -0.37
C THR A 199 -21.13 9.79 0.37
N ALA A 200 -20.97 8.46 0.56
CA ALA A 200 -19.80 7.82 1.17
C ALA A 200 -19.28 8.50 2.45
N ARG A 201 -20.17 9.01 3.32
CA ARG A 201 -19.81 9.86 4.48
C ARG A 201 -18.79 9.23 5.42
N SER A 202 -18.85 7.92 5.63
CA SER A 202 -17.88 7.17 6.45
C SER A 202 -16.53 7.06 5.76
N LEU A 203 -16.51 6.63 4.50
CA LEU A 203 -15.28 6.45 3.71
C LEU A 203 -14.49 7.75 3.59
N ARG A 204 -15.17 8.89 3.43
CA ARG A 204 -14.53 10.22 3.34
C ARG A 204 -13.70 10.63 4.55
N LYS A 205 -13.85 9.94 5.68
CA LYS A 205 -13.05 10.20 6.89
C LYS A 205 -11.79 9.34 6.95
N HIS A 206 -11.70 8.32 6.10
CA HIS A 206 -10.53 7.44 6.06
C HIS A 206 -9.34 8.18 5.45
N PRO A 207 -8.12 8.04 5.99
CA PRO A 207 -6.93 8.69 5.44
C PRO A 207 -6.67 8.31 3.97
N ASP A 208 -6.98 7.07 3.60
CA ASP A 208 -6.78 6.55 2.23
C ASP A 208 -8.00 6.76 1.30
N PHE A 209 -8.92 7.67 1.64
CA PHE A 209 -10.09 7.90 0.79
C PHE A 209 -9.73 8.38 -0.62
N GLU A 210 -8.76 9.29 -0.76
CA GLU A 210 -8.35 9.78 -2.08
C GLU A 210 -7.66 8.67 -2.89
N TYR A 211 -6.85 7.82 -2.25
CA TYR A 211 -6.27 6.64 -2.88
C TYR A 211 -7.34 5.65 -3.34
N LEU A 212 -8.37 5.43 -2.53
CA LEU A 212 -9.49 4.59 -2.92
C LEU A 212 -10.21 5.15 -4.17
N LEU A 213 -10.36 6.48 -4.28
CA LEU A 213 -10.91 7.10 -5.49
C LEU A 213 -9.96 6.98 -6.68
N ASP A 214 -8.65 7.08 -6.46
CA ASP A 214 -7.64 6.89 -7.49
C ASP A 214 -7.65 5.46 -8.03
N LEU A 215 -7.71 4.44 -7.15
CA LEU A 215 -7.88 3.04 -7.56
C LEU A 215 -9.15 2.86 -8.39
N ALA A 216 -10.27 3.44 -7.96
CA ALA A 216 -11.53 3.37 -8.72
C ALA A 216 -11.44 4.05 -10.09
N ARG A 217 -10.67 5.15 -10.21
CA ARG A 217 -10.41 5.80 -11.50
C ARG A 217 -9.52 4.93 -12.38
N CYS A 218 -8.45 4.34 -11.84
CA CYS A 218 -7.58 3.41 -12.55
C CYS A 218 -8.37 2.20 -13.07
N ASP A 219 -9.24 1.60 -12.25
CA ASP A 219 -10.14 0.50 -12.63
C ASP A 219 -11.06 0.87 -13.81
N LEU A 220 -11.68 2.05 -13.78
CA LEU A 220 -12.51 2.50 -14.91
C LEU A 220 -11.69 2.77 -16.17
N GLN A 221 -10.48 3.32 -16.01
CA GLN A 221 -9.59 3.68 -17.11
C GLN A 221 -8.84 2.48 -17.70
N GLY A 222 -8.69 1.38 -16.96
CA GLY A 222 -7.99 0.15 -17.37
C GLY A 222 -8.79 -0.74 -18.34
N ARG A 223 -9.76 -0.17 -19.05
CA ARG A 223 -10.70 -0.89 -19.94
C ARG A 223 -10.45 -0.56 -21.40
N VAL A 224 -9.19 -0.62 -21.82
CA VAL A 224 -8.74 -0.23 -23.16
C VAL A 224 -8.37 -1.47 -23.97
N ALA A 225 -9.12 -1.72 -25.05
CA ALA A 225 -8.81 -2.81 -25.96
C ALA A 225 -7.47 -2.59 -26.69
N GLY A 226 -6.62 -3.61 -26.73
CA GLY A 226 -5.35 -3.60 -27.46
C GLY A 226 -4.29 -2.63 -26.90
N LYS A 227 -4.42 -2.21 -25.64
CA LYS A 227 -3.40 -1.43 -24.94
C LYS A 227 -2.12 -2.27 -24.75
N ASP A 228 -0.97 -1.66 -25.00
CA ASP A 228 0.32 -2.27 -24.68
C ASP A 228 0.53 -2.22 -23.16
N VAL A 229 0.77 -3.38 -22.55
CA VAL A 229 0.96 -3.52 -21.09
C VAL A 229 2.12 -4.45 -20.77
N PRO A 230 2.82 -4.23 -19.65
CA PRO A 230 3.84 -5.17 -19.17
C PRO A 230 3.25 -6.56 -18.89
N THR A 231 4.11 -7.58 -18.87
CA THR A 231 3.70 -8.92 -18.42
C THR A 231 3.54 -8.96 -16.91
N LEU A 232 2.83 -9.97 -16.39
CA LEU A 232 2.67 -10.17 -14.96
C LEU A 232 4.03 -10.32 -14.27
N GLU A 233 4.94 -11.08 -14.86
CA GLU A 233 6.29 -11.30 -14.34
C GLU A 233 7.07 -9.99 -14.25
N ALA A 234 6.99 -9.13 -15.27
CA ALA A 234 7.67 -7.84 -15.25
C ALA A 234 7.12 -6.91 -14.14
N ILE A 235 5.80 -6.92 -13.91
CA ILE A 235 5.20 -6.15 -12.81
C ILE A 235 5.62 -6.70 -11.44
N LEU A 236 5.61 -8.02 -11.27
CA LEU A 236 6.03 -8.65 -10.01
C LEU A 236 7.51 -8.41 -9.71
N GLU A 237 8.37 -8.55 -10.72
CA GLU A 237 9.80 -8.23 -10.62
C GLU A 237 10.00 -6.76 -10.22
N GLU A 238 9.35 -5.82 -10.91
CA GLU A 238 9.44 -4.39 -10.58
C GLU A 238 8.94 -4.06 -9.16
N LEU A 239 7.85 -4.70 -8.70
CA LEU A 239 7.36 -4.52 -7.33
C LEU A 239 8.32 -5.07 -6.29
N CYS A 240 8.95 -6.22 -6.56
CA CYS A 240 9.94 -6.81 -5.68
C CYS A 240 11.27 -6.03 -5.69
N ASP A 241 11.71 -5.54 -6.84
CA ASP A 241 12.97 -4.81 -6.99
C ASP A 241 12.91 -3.43 -6.34
N ARG A 242 11.77 -2.72 -6.48
CA ARG A 242 11.53 -1.49 -5.72
C ARG A 242 11.52 -1.74 -4.22
N GLU A 243 11.20 -2.95 -3.79
CA GLU A 243 11.34 -3.31 -2.40
C GLU A 243 12.81 -3.53 -1.98
N LEU A 244 13.70 -3.97 -2.89
CA LEU A 244 15.12 -4.25 -2.65
C LEU A 244 16.05 -3.04 -2.75
N GLU A 245 15.86 -2.17 -3.74
CA GLU A 245 16.68 -0.95 -3.90
C GLU A 245 16.68 -0.11 -2.60
N TRP A 246 15.63 -0.26 -1.81
CA TRP A 246 15.42 0.44 -0.55
C TRP A 246 16.06 -0.26 0.67
N GLU A 247 16.50 -1.51 0.52
CA GLU A 247 17.23 -2.31 1.51
C GLU A 247 18.75 -2.16 1.31
N GLU A 248 19.22 -2.15 0.05
CA GLU A 248 20.66 -1.99 -0.27
C GLU A 248 21.18 -0.56 -0.01
N ASP A 249 20.37 0.47 -0.27
CA ASP A 249 20.71 1.86 0.10
C ASP A 249 20.81 2.06 1.62
N SER A 250 20.15 1.22 2.42
CA SER A 250 20.25 1.26 3.89
C SER A 250 21.43 0.48 4.48
N GLU A 251 21.99 -0.49 3.75
CA GLU A 251 23.17 -1.26 4.21
C GLU A 251 24.50 -0.66 3.71
N SER A 252 24.49 0.10 2.62
CA SER A 252 25.70 0.71 2.04
C SER A 252 26.22 1.97 2.76
N GLU A 253 25.50 2.47 3.78
CA GLU A 253 25.91 3.58 4.65
C GLU A 253 26.54 3.13 5.99
N LEU A 254 26.75 1.82 6.21
CA LEU A 254 27.51 1.25 7.34
C LEU A 254 28.99 1.01 7.01
#